data_AF-A0A9D4CSB1-F1
#
_entry.id   AF-A0A9D4CSB1-F1
#
_cell.length_a   1.000
_cell.length_b   1.000
_cell.length_c   1.000
_cell.angle_alpha   90.00
_cell.angle_beta   90.00
_cell.angle_gamma   90.00
#
_symmetry.space_group_name_H-M   'P 1'
#
loop_
_entity.id
_entity.type
_entity.pdbx_description
1 polymer ?
#
loop_
_entity_poly.entity_id
_entity_poly.type
_entity_poly.pdbx_seq_one_letter_code
_entity_poly.pdbx_strand_id
1 'polypeptide(L)'
;MCGLYHSSDARGTYFRSGRDTDSGQGAASDYPGEGISAFGNVIVVTVNYRLGMFGFIQSADGKLPGNQGLWDQHLGIKWVHDNIQALTGNPNDVTIFGESAGGASVVFQSLYPGNQGYFQRVIAQSGSALAGWSVQPSPNANPFISKKGCERAPDPVECLRALTPRQLQDDEFSFWKPVVDRDFLKASPHEIVFGNDSQTHNARNFFASLDLIVGMNNFDGALNLFGLSFTLNLTDINTFNLTREQFTGIIISNTISNAIKPKNDNIAAIIGNLLDFEYTDWEHPNDSATLWFSTINMSSDSGFFYPAVSTVKGHAALRKGKTYLYELSAVPTTHILPTPNWIQGSNHADDIQYVFGYPLYAGPRITGNYTEEERRLARGMVTMWTNFAKSGDPNKPSDARRFTNATWAEYDLNSQSFLQFTNQGALPGFRFQARRMQLWSHLIPTIVQIETPQAHGTVTAHDEYQAGFGDMNGDFWLGNEYIYQLTKFYSHQLRIYMETFERKKVYAMYNEFGVSSEAGKYALKAGGYSGDADDKLAYHN
;
A
#
# COMPACT_ATOMS: atom_id res chain seq x y z
N MET A 1 14.47 -10.12 -18.01
CA MET A 1 13.73 -9.33 -17.01
C MET A 1 13.35 -7.99 -17.63
N CYS A 2 12.08 -7.63 -17.60
CA CYS A 2 11.53 -6.42 -18.21
C CYS A 2 11.00 -5.49 -17.11
N GLY A 3 11.70 -4.38 -16.88
CA GLY A 3 11.41 -3.39 -15.86
C GLY A 3 10.35 -2.39 -16.31
N LEU A 4 9.28 -2.26 -15.51
CA LEU A 4 8.22 -1.25 -15.66
C LEU A 4 8.41 -0.15 -14.62
N TYR A 5 9.58 0.50 -14.63
CA TYR A 5 9.92 1.54 -13.66
C TYR A 5 9.43 2.90 -14.13
N HIS A 6 8.93 3.71 -13.19
CA HIS A 6 8.62 5.11 -13.43
C HIS A 6 9.86 5.95 -13.13
N SER A 7 10.23 6.93 -13.97
CA SER A 7 11.35 7.86 -13.69
C SER A 7 11.20 8.62 -12.36
N SER A 8 9.98 8.63 -11.80
CA SER A 8 9.64 9.31 -10.55
C SER A 8 9.63 8.41 -9.33
N ASP A 9 9.77 7.09 -9.50
CA ASP A 9 9.91 6.15 -8.38
C ASP A 9 11.24 6.46 -7.64
N ALA A 10 12.31 6.76 -8.39
CA ALA A 10 13.58 7.29 -7.85
C ALA A 10 13.50 8.75 -7.34
N ARG A 11 12.36 9.43 -7.53
CA ARG A 11 12.15 10.83 -7.14
C ARG A 11 11.01 11.01 -6.12
N GLY A 12 10.46 9.91 -5.60
CA GLY A 12 9.48 9.90 -4.51
C GLY A 12 8.11 10.49 -4.86
N THR A 13 7.61 10.31 -6.09
CA THR A 13 6.25 10.76 -6.44
C THR A 13 5.47 9.76 -7.28
N TYR A 14 4.23 9.51 -6.90
CA TYR A 14 3.30 8.64 -7.64
C TYR A 14 2.75 9.37 -8.87
N PHE A 15 2.98 8.83 -10.08
CA PHE A 15 2.30 9.24 -11.31
C PHE A 15 2.17 10.76 -11.52
N ARG A 16 3.25 11.50 -11.23
CA ARG A 16 3.26 12.97 -11.27
C ARG A 16 3.35 13.50 -12.71
N SER A 17 2.89 14.73 -12.91
CA SER A 17 3.01 15.44 -14.18
C SER A 17 4.47 15.54 -14.62
N GLY A 18 4.68 15.42 -15.94
CA GLY A 18 6.00 15.32 -16.58
C GLY A 18 6.82 16.60 -16.54
N ARG A 19 7.17 17.08 -15.34
CA ARG A 19 8.20 18.11 -15.13
C ARG A 19 9.64 17.58 -15.32
N ASP A 20 9.79 16.28 -15.62
CA ASP A 20 11.08 15.65 -15.98
C ASP A 20 11.63 16.09 -17.36
N THR A 21 11.12 17.19 -17.93
CA THR A 21 11.71 17.80 -19.14
C THR A 21 13.00 18.57 -18.87
N ASP A 22 13.36 18.86 -17.60
CA ASP A 22 14.65 19.49 -17.31
C ASP A 22 15.82 18.50 -17.22
N SER A 23 15.58 17.18 -17.35
CA SER A 23 16.68 16.21 -17.53
C SER A 23 16.54 15.23 -18.70
N GLY A 24 15.39 15.09 -19.38
CA GLY A 24 15.30 14.28 -20.60
C GLY A 24 15.77 12.82 -20.47
N GLN A 25 15.71 12.26 -19.25
CA GLN A 25 16.21 10.93 -18.94
C GLN A 25 15.04 9.95 -18.93
N GLY A 26 15.12 8.90 -19.74
CA GLY A 26 14.17 7.78 -19.70
C GLY A 26 14.52 6.81 -18.56
N ALA A 27 13.63 5.86 -18.24
CA ALA A 27 13.79 4.90 -17.14
C ALA A 27 15.15 4.18 -17.13
N ALA A 28 15.75 3.89 -18.30
CA ALA A 28 17.09 3.32 -18.40
C ALA A 28 18.20 4.17 -17.75
N SER A 29 18.01 5.49 -17.65
CA SER A 29 18.97 6.41 -17.04
C SER A 29 18.86 6.49 -15.53
N ASP A 30 17.64 6.39 -14.99
CA ASP A 30 17.38 6.37 -13.54
C ASP A 30 17.65 4.98 -12.94
N TYR A 31 17.58 3.91 -13.75
CA TYR A 31 17.78 2.52 -13.33
C TYR A 31 18.88 1.81 -14.14
N PRO A 32 20.17 2.06 -13.84
CA PRO A 32 21.27 1.36 -14.50
C PRO A 32 21.20 -0.15 -14.24
N GLY A 33 20.89 -0.92 -15.29
CA GLY A 33 20.66 -2.36 -15.26
C GLY A 33 21.93 -3.22 -15.32
N GLU A 34 23.11 -2.61 -15.42
CA GLU A 34 24.39 -3.29 -15.65
C GLU A 34 24.75 -4.22 -14.48
N GLY A 35 24.53 -3.81 -13.23
CA GLY A 35 24.86 -4.59 -12.05
C GLY A 35 24.09 -5.91 -11.99
N ILE A 36 22.76 -5.84 -12.04
CA ILE A 36 21.87 -7.02 -12.07
C ILE A 36 22.09 -7.86 -13.33
N SER A 37 22.31 -7.25 -14.51
CA SER A 37 22.53 -8.00 -15.75
C SER A 37 23.84 -8.80 -15.69
N ALA A 38 24.94 -8.16 -15.29
CA ALA A 38 26.26 -8.78 -15.25
C ALA A 38 26.38 -9.84 -14.14
N PHE A 39 25.91 -9.53 -12.93
CA PHE A 39 25.99 -10.47 -11.81
C PHE A 39 24.94 -11.59 -11.92
N GLY A 40 23.73 -11.22 -12.35
CA GLY A 40 22.59 -12.13 -12.46
C GLY A 40 22.62 -13.02 -13.71
N ASN A 41 23.44 -12.71 -14.71
CA ASN A 41 23.41 -13.34 -16.03
C ASN A 41 21.99 -13.36 -16.62
N VAL A 42 21.41 -12.16 -16.75
CA VAL A 42 20.08 -11.93 -17.32
C VAL A 42 20.10 -10.72 -18.24
N ILE A 43 19.20 -10.69 -19.22
CA ILE A 43 18.95 -9.47 -19.99
C ILE A 43 17.95 -8.60 -19.22
N VAL A 44 18.27 -7.31 -19.10
CA VAL A 44 17.43 -6.30 -18.47
C VAL A 44 16.95 -5.35 -19.55
N VAL A 45 15.64 -5.18 -19.65
CA VAL A 45 14.99 -4.19 -20.52
C VAL A 45 14.25 -3.21 -19.62
N THR A 46 14.35 -1.91 -19.87
CA THR A 46 13.53 -0.88 -19.21
C THR A 46 12.61 -0.24 -20.24
N VAL A 47 11.34 -0.08 -19.90
CA VAL A 47 10.30 0.45 -20.81
C VAL A 47 9.89 1.85 -20.37
N ASN A 48 9.96 2.81 -21.30
CA ASN A 48 9.33 4.12 -21.11
C ASN A 48 7.86 4.05 -21.50
N TYR A 49 7.00 4.71 -20.74
CA TYR A 49 5.56 4.85 -21.01
C TYR A 49 5.10 6.26 -20.69
N ARG A 50 3.95 6.69 -21.23
CA ARG A 50 3.40 8.02 -20.94
C ARG A 50 3.00 8.15 -19.47
N LEU A 51 3.34 9.30 -18.89
CA LEU A 51 3.14 9.62 -17.48
C LEU A 51 2.13 10.75 -17.29
N GLY A 52 1.67 10.93 -16.06
CA GLY A 52 0.77 12.02 -15.68
C GLY A 52 -0.48 12.07 -16.56
N MET A 53 -0.91 13.28 -16.90
CA MET A 53 -2.10 13.50 -17.71
C MET A 53 -2.02 12.86 -19.10
N PHE A 54 -0.83 12.77 -19.71
CA PHE A 54 -0.66 12.19 -21.04
C PHE A 54 -0.87 10.67 -21.05
N GLY A 55 -0.66 10.02 -19.91
CA GLY A 55 -0.85 8.58 -19.74
C GLY A 55 -2.20 8.19 -19.16
N PHE A 56 -2.84 9.06 -18.36
CA PHE A 56 -3.93 8.64 -17.47
C PHE A 56 -5.07 9.65 -17.32
N ILE A 57 -5.21 10.61 -18.23
CA ILE A 57 -6.39 11.48 -18.26
C ILE A 57 -7.61 10.74 -18.79
N GLN A 58 -8.73 10.79 -18.05
CA GLN A 58 -10.01 10.20 -18.46
C GLN A 58 -11.16 11.19 -18.37
N SER A 59 -11.93 11.34 -19.44
CA SER A 59 -13.14 12.16 -19.49
C SER A 59 -14.39 11.31 -19.29
N ALA A 60 -15.44 11.91 -18.71
CA ALA A 60 -16.69 11.22 -18.44
C ALA A 60 -17.44 10.77 -19.69
N ASP A 61 -17.22 11.44 -20.83
CA ASP A 61 -17.77 11.08 -22.14
C ASP A 61 -16.96 10.02 -22.90
N GLY A 62 -15.86 9.54 -22.32
CA GLY A 62 -14.99 8.51 -22.90
C GLY A 62 -14.10 8.97 -24.06
N LYS A 63 -14.16 10.24 -24.48
CA LYS A 63 -13.29 10.78 -25.56
C LYS A 63 -11.81 10.80 -25.17
N LEU A 64 -11.52 10.95 -23.88
CA LEU A 64 -10.23 10.67 -23.25
C LEU A 64 -10.41 9.35 -22.48
N PRO A 65 -9.92 8.22 -23.01
CA PRO A 65 -10.25 6.91 -22.45
C PRO A 65 -9.52 6.58 -21.14
N GLY A 66 -8.39 7.25 -20.85
CA GLY A 66 -7.50 6.89 -19.76
C GLY A 66 -6.65 5.66 -20.07
N ASN A 67 -5.75 5.29 -19.14
CA ASN A 67 -4.88 4.10 -19.21
C ASN A 67 -3.91 4.02 -20.41
N GLN A 68 -3.66 5.11 -21.13
CA GLN A 68 -2.66 5.15 -22.21
C GLN A 68 -1.27 4.68 -21.73
N GLY A 69 -0.87 5.03 -20.51
CA GLY A 69 0.38 4.55 -19.92
C GLY A 69 0.41 3.02 -19.74
N LEU A 70 -0.71 2.39 -19.37
CA LEU A 70 -0.81 0.93 -19.27
C LEU A 70 -0.79 0.26 -20.65
N TRP A 71 -1.38 0.88 -21.66
CA TRP A 71 -1.32 0.40 -23.04
C TRP A 71 0.08 0.50 -23.63
N ASP A 72 0.82 1.57 -23.31
CA ASP A 72 2.24 1.72 -23.70
C ASP A 72 3.09 0.60 -23.08
N GLN A 73 2.87 0.31 -21.79
CA GLN A 73 3.53 -0.81 -21.10
C GLN A 73 3.20 -2.16 -21.74
N HIS A 74 1.92 -2.43 -22.03
CA HIS A 74 1.50 -3.65 -22.74
C HIS A 74 2.22 -3.79 -24.09
N LEU A 75 2.28 -2.71 -24.88
CA LEU A 75 2.99 -2.72 -26.16
C LEU A 75 4.50 -2.93 -25.97
N GLY A 76 5.11 -2.35 -24.95
CA GLY A 76 6.51 -2.57 -24.60
C GLY A 76 6.80 -4.03 -24.21
N ILE A 77 5.94 -4.63 -23.39
CA ILE A 77 6.00 -6.05 -23.01
C ILE A 77 5.89 -6.94 -24.25
N LYS A 78 4.90 -6.67 -25.11
CA LYS A 78 4.72 -7.38 -26.37
C LYS A 78 5.95 -7.26 -27.28
N TRP A 79 6.52 -6.06 -27.38
CA TRP A 79 7.74 -5.83 -28.16
C TRP A 79 8.90 -6.66 -27.63
N VAL A 80 9.10 -6.71 -26.31
CA VAL A 80 10.12 -7.56 -25.70
C VAL A 80 9.89 -9.02 -26.06
N HIS A 81 8.68 -9.54 -25.85
CA HIS A 81 8.36 -10.91 -26.22
C HIS A 81 8.67 -11.20 -27.70
N ASP A 82 8.28 -10.31 -28.62
CA ASP A 82 8.43 -10.57 -30.05
C ASP A 82 9.86 -10.37 -30.58
N ASN A 83 10.72 -9.63 -29.87
CA ASN A 83 12.03 -9.21 -30.39
C ASN A 83 13.23 -9.62 -29.54
N ILE A 84 13.06 -10.03 -28.27
CA ILE A 84 14.19 -10.24 -27.35
C ILE A 84 15.12 -11.37 -27.80
N GLN A 85 14.64 -12.28 -28.65
CA GLN A 85 15.47 -13.33 -29.25
C GLN A 85 16.62 -12.76 -30.10
N ALA A 86 16.43 -11.60 -30.73
CA ALA A 86 17.49 -10.91 -31.47
C ALA A 86 18.61 -10.39 -30.54
N LEU A 87 18.31 -10.20 -29.25
CA LEU A 87 19.25 -9.83 -28.20
C LEU A 87 19.67 -11.04 -27.35
N THR A 88 19.57 -12.25 -27.89
CA THR A 88 19.88 -13.55 -27.26
C THR A 88 19.00 -13.95 -26.07
N GLY A 89 17.90 -13.22 -25.81
CA GLY A 89 16.94 -13.55 -24.76
C GLY A 89 15.95 -14.64 -25.16
N ASN A 90 15.34 -15.25 -24.15
CA ASN A 90 14.28 -16.24 -24.35
C ASN A 90 12.90 -15.57 -24.21
N PRO A 91 12.08 -15.50 -25.27
CA PRO A 91 10.76 -14.88 -25.20
C PRO A 91 9.76 -15.65 -24.32
N ASN A 92 10.01 -16.94 -24.07
CA ASN A 92 9.18 -17.77 -23.19
C ASN A 92 9.63 -17.71 -21.72
N ASP A 93 10.59 -16.85 -21.39
CA ASP A 93 11.15 -16.70 -20.04
C ASP A 93 11.25 -15.22 -19.68
N VAL A 94 10.10 -14.54 -19.71
CA VAL A 94 9.98 -13.12 -19.42
C VAL A 94 9.37 -12.95 -18.02
N THR A 95 10.08 -12.16 -17.22
CA THR A 95 9.62 -11.68 -15.91
C THR A 95 9.47 -10.18 -15.99
N ILE A 96 8.28 -9.65 -15.68
CA ILE A 96 8.09 -8.21 -15.50
C ILE A 96 8.29 -7.84 -14.03
N PHE A 97 8.92 -6.70 -13.78
CA PHE A 97 9.21 -6.24 -12.42
C PHE A 97 9.18 -4.71 -12.32
N GLY A 98 8.85 -4.17 -11.15
CA GLY A 98 8.72 -2.74 -10.95
C GLY A 98 8.56 -2.39 -9.47
N GLU A 99 8.81 -1.12 -9.16
CA GLU A 99 8.75 -0.58 -7.81
C GLU A 99 7.67 0.53 -7.72
N SER A 100 7.04 0.73 -6.57
CA SER A 100 6.04 1.77 -6.34
C SER A 100 4.91 1.79 -7.38
N ALA A 101 4.76 2.88 -8.14
CA ALA A 101 3.81 3.00 -9.25
C ALA A 101 4.06 1.96 -10.35
N GLY A 102 5.33 1.62 -10.60
CA GLY A 102 5.76 0.50 -11.42
C GLY A 102 5.39 -0.87 -10.84
N GLY A 103 5.46 -1.04 -9.52
CA GLY A 103 5.02 -2.24 -8.81
C GLY A 103 3.50 -2.44 -8.92
N ALA A 104 2.72 -1.37 -8.77
CA ALA A 104 1.29 -1.39 -9.06
C ALA A 104 1.01 -1.70 -10.54
N SER A 105 1.80 -1.12 -11.46
CA SER A 105 1.73 -1.42 -12.90
C SER A 105 1.96 -2.90 -13.21
N VAL A 106 2.94 -3.54 -12.57
CA VAL A 106 3.16 -5.00 -12.70
C VAL A 106 1.91 -5.77 -12.32
N VAL A 107 1.25 -5.41 -11.23
CA VAL A 107 -0.02 -6.05 -10.84
C VAL A 107 -1.11 -5.75 -11.87
N PHE A 108 -1.29 -4.51 -12.34
CA PHE A 108 -2.27 -4.20 -13.41
C PHE A 108 -2.04 -5.01 -14.69
N GLN A 109 -0.80 -5.13 -15.16
CA GLN A 109 -0.46 -5.94 -16.33
C GLN A 109 -0.77 -7.43 -16.09
N SER A 110 -0.66 -7.90 -14.85
CA SER A 110 -1.02 -9.26 -14.44
C SER A 110 -2.53 -9.51 -14.35
N LEU A 111 -3.33 -8.44 -14.33
CA LEU A 111 -4.81 -8.51 -14.35
C LEU A 111 -5.39 -8.32 -15.75
N TYR A 112 -4.57 -8.08 -16.78
CA TYR A 112 -5.01 -7.94 -18.17
C TYR A 112 -4.75 -9.22 -18.98
N PRO A 113 -5.80 -10.01 -19.33
CA PRO A 113 -5.63 -11.28 -20.07
C PRO A 113 -4.95 -11.17 -21.42
N GLY A 114 -4.95 -9.99 -22.05
CA GLY A 114 -4.25 -9.78 -23.32
C GLY A 114 -2.73 -9.92 -23.21
N ASN A 115 -2.19 -9.98 -21.98
CA ASN A 115 -0.79 -10.30 -21.72
C ASN A 115 -0.48 -11.80 -21.60
N GLN A 116 -1.50 -12.67 -21.66
CA GLN A 116 -1.30 -14.09 -21.49
C GLN A 116 -0.35 -14.64 -22.56
N GLY A 117 0.73 -15.29 -22.10
CA GLY A 117 1.80 -15.81 -22.95
C GLY A 117 3.01 -14.88 -23.10
N TYR A 118 2.88 -13.56 -22.83
CA TYR A 118 4.00 -12.62 -22.97
C TYR A 118 4.98 -12.62 -21.80
N PHE A 119 4.52 -13.02 -20.60
CA PHE A 119 5.37 -13.22 -19.43
C PHE A 119 4.78 -14.30 -18.53
N GLN A 120 5.61 -14.89 -17.68
CA GLN A 120 5.25 -16.02 -16.81
C GLN A 120 5.41 -15.68 -15.33
N ARG A 121 6.13 -14.60 -15.02
CA ARG A 121 6.48 -14.24 -13.65
C ARG A 121 6.47 -12.74 -13.44
N VAL A 122 6.19 -12.35 -12.21
CA VAL A 122 6.02 -10.95 -11.83
C VAL A 122 6.63 -10.65 -10.47
N ILE A 123 7.25 -9.48 -10.34
CA ILE A 123 7.82 -8.98 -9.08
C ILE A 123 7.31 -7.56 -8.85
N ALA A 124 6.52 -7.36 -7.78
CA ALA A 124 5.98 -6.06 -7.40
C ALA A 124 6.62 -5.58 -6.08
N GLN A 125 7.47 -4.56 -6.17
CA GLN A 125 8.21 -4.00 -5.04
C GLN A 125 7.48 -2.76 -4.54
N SER A 126 7.11 -2.71 -3.26
CA SER A 126 6.43 -1.57 -2.61
C SER A 126 5.25 -0.99 -3.41
N GLY A 127 4.50 -1.84 -4.13
CA GLY A 127 3.46 -1.41 -5.06
C GLY A 127 2.42 -2.49 -5.33
N SER A 128 1.15 -2.10 -5.36
CA SER A 128 0.03 -3.02 -5.59
C SER A 128 -1.15 -2.31 -6.25
N ALA A 129 -1.82 -3.01 -7.18
CA ALA A 129 -3.09 -2.56 -7.75
C ALA A 129 -4.25 -2.52 -6.74
N LEU A 130 -4.09 -3.11 -5.55
CA LEU A 130 -5.06 -3.04 -4.46
C LEU A 130 -4.86 -1.81 -3.56
N ALA A 131 -3.81 -1.02 -3.78
CA ALA A 131 -3.56 0.15 -2.97
C ALA A 131 -4.56 1.27 -3.30
N GLY A 132 -5.08 1.97 -2.29
CA GLY A 132 -6.04 3.06 -2.48
C GLY A 132 -5.51 4.24 -3.32
N TRP A 133 -4.18 4.37 -3.41
CA TRP A 133 -3.53 5.37 -4.27
C TRP A 133 -3.33 4.91 -5.72
N SER A 134 -3.58 3.64 -6.07
CA SER A 134 -3.22 3.08 -7.39
C SER A 134 -4.30 3.23 -8.47
N VAL A 135 -5.57 3.35 -8.10
CA VAL A 135 -6.70 3.47 -9.05
C VAL A 135 -7.53 4.70 -8.74
N GLN A 136 -7.93 5.40 -9.79
CA GLN A 136 -8.88 6.49 -9.73
C GLN A 136 -10.32 5.94 -9.73
N PRO A 137 -11.19 6.35 -8.77
CA PRO A 137 -12.55 5.83 -8.67
C PRO A 137 -13.51 6.38 -9.74
N SER A 138 -13.18 7.49 -10.39
CA SER A 138 -14.05 8.19 -11.34
C SER A 138 -13.25 9.03 -12.34
N PRO A 139 -13.80 9.34 -13.53
CA PRO A 139 -13.13 10.17 -14.52
C PRO A 139 -12.58 11.48 -13.92
N ASN A 140 -11.34 11.83 -14.27
CA ASN A 140 -10.54 12.87 -13.62
C ASN A 140 -10.21 14.07 -14.52
N ALA A 141 -10.71 14.11 -15.76
CA ALA A 141 -10.39 15.18 -16.70
C ALA A 141 -11.06 16.53 -16.39
N ASN A 142 -12.27 16.53 -15.80
CA ASN A 142 -13.10 17.74 -15.72
C ASN A 142 -12.42 18.92 -15.00
N PRO A 143 -11.85 18.75 -13.79
CA PRO A 143 -11.24 19.91 -13.12
C PRO A 143 -10.01 20.43 -13.89
N PHE A 144 -9.30 19.54 -14.59
CA PHE A 144 -8.18 19.92 -15.44
C PHE A 144 -8.64 20.65 -16.72
N ILE A 145 -9.71 20.19 -17.37
CA ILE A 145 -10.35 20.85 -18.52
C ILE A 145 -10.75 22.29 -18.15
N SER A 146 -11.41 22.47 -16.99
CA SER A 146 -11.78 23.80 -16.47
C SER A 146 -10.56 24.67 -16.22
N LYS A 147 -9.53 24.13 -15.55
CA LYS A 147 -8.30 24.87 -15.26
C LYS A 147 -7.55 25.34 -16.51
N LYS A 148 -7.57 24.55 -17.58
CA LYS A 148 -6.97 24.92 -18.87
C LYS A 148 -7.88 25.78 -19.74
N GLY A 149 -9.05 26.20 -19.23
CA GLY A 149 -9.99 27.07 -19.94
C GLY A 149 -10.74 26.38 -21.09
N CYS A 150 -10.75 25.05 -21.12
CA CYS A 150 -11.35 24.26 -22.20
C CYS A 150 -12.80 23.84 -21.94
N GLU A 151 -13.37 24.14 -20.76
CA GLU A 151 -14.73 23.73 -20.38
C GLU A 151 -15.83 24.30 -21.30
N ARG A 152 -15.59 25.47 -21.90
CA ARG A 152 -16.56 26.16 -22.78
C ARG A 152 -16.27 25.93 -24.26
N ALA A 153 -15.24 25.16 -24.59
CA ALA A 153 -14.95 24.82 -25.97
C ALA A 153 -16.05 23.90 -26.52
N PRO A 154 -16.43 24.00 -27.81
CA PRO A 154 -17.37 23.07 -28.42
C PRO A 154 -16.91 21.60 -28.32
N ASP A 155 -15.59 21.38 -28.36
CA ASP A 155 -14.97 20.12 -28.00
C ASP A 155 -13.82 20.37 -27.01
N PRO A 156 -14.01 20.07 -25.71
CA PRO A 156 -12.98 20.23 -24.69
C PRO A 156 -11.70 19.43 -24.96
N VAL A 157 -11.80 18.28 -25.64
CA VAL A 157 -10.65 17.43 -25.95
C VAL A 157 -9.80 18.03 -27.06
N GLU A 158 -10.42 18.55 -28.12
CA GLU A 158 -9.69 19.27 -29.17
C GLU A 158 -9.05 20.56 -28.63
N CYS A 159 -9.73 21.25 -27.72
CA CYS A 159 -9.13 22.39 -27.02
C CYS A 159 -7.85 21.99 -26.27
N LEU A 160 -7.87 20.88 -25.51
CA LEU A 160 -6.67 20.39 -24.83
C LEU A 160 -5.56 19.98 -25.82
N ARG A 161 -5.90 19.33 -26.94
CA ARG A 161 -4.93 18.92 -27.98
C ARG A 161 -4.28 20.10 -28.69
N ALA A 162 -4.95 21.24 -28.76
CA ALA A 162 -4.42 22.47 -29.33
C ALA A 162 -3.40 23.19 -28.42
N LEU A 163 -3.35 22.83 -27.12
CA LEU A 163 -2.37 23.37 -26.19
C LEU A 163 -1.00 22.72 -26.37
N THR A 164 0.06 23.50 -26.14
CA THR A 164 1.43 22.97 -26.12
C THR A 164 1.66 22.07 -24.90
N PRO A 165 2.60 21.11 -24.94
CA PRO A 165 2.95 20.30 -23.78
C PRO A 165 3.29 21.13 -22.53
N ARG A 166 3.95 22.28 -22.70
CA ARG A 166 4.27 23.21 -21.60
C ARG A 166 3.01 23.85 -20.99
N GLN A 167 2.00 24.16 -21.79
CA GLN A 167 0.71 24.67 -21.27
C GLN A 167 -0.09 23.58 -20.55
N LEU A 168 0.10 22.32 -20.96
CA LEU A 168 -0.54 21.16 -20.36
C LEU A 168 0.16 20.69 -19.08
N GLN A 169 1.44 21.01 -18.88
CA GLN A 169 2.11 20.80 -17.60
C GLN A 169 1.38 21.56 -16.48
N ASP A 170 1.17 20.89 -15.36
CA ASP A 170 0.50 21.43 -14.19
C ASP A 170 1.00 20.73 -12.93
N ASP A 171 1.42 21.52 -11.95
CA ASP A 171 2.05 21.04 -10.73
C ASP A 171 1.06 20.78 -9.59
N GLU A 172 -0.14 21.33 -9.70
CA GLU A 172 -1.19 21.18 -8.69
C GLU A 172 -2.09 19.97 -9.01
N PHE A 173 -2.25 19.62 -10.29
CA PHE A 173 -2.96 18.41 -10.73
C PHE A 173 -1.99 17.21 -10.82
N SER A 174 -1.51 16.78 -9.65
CA SER A 174 -0.32 15.91 -9.54
C SER A 174 -0.56 14.40 -9.53
N PHE A 175 -1.80 13.90 -9.47
CA PHE A 175 -2.03 12.45 -9.32
C PHE A 175 -2.96 11.91 -10.40
N TRP A 176 -2.36 11.52 -11.53
CA TRP A 176 -3.06 10.88 -12.64
C TRP A 176 -2.90 9.37 -12.54
N LYS A 177 -3.98 8.65 -12.25
CA LYS A 177 -3.93 7.23 -11.94
C LYS A 177 -4.70 6.40 -12.98
N PRO A 178 -4.36 5.12 -13.13
CA PRO A 178 -5.21 4.17 -13.82
C PRO A 178 -6.69 4.22 -13.40
N VAL A 179 -7.58 3.94 -14.34
CA VAL A 179 -9.04 3.97 -14.18
C VAL A 179 -9.65 2.62 -14.56
N VAL A 180 -10.80 2.28 -13.99
CA VAL A 180 -11.59 1.13 -14.45
C VAL A 180 -12.32 1.51 -15.74
N ASP A 181 -11.65 1.33 -16.87
CA ASP A 181 -12.10 1.72 -18.22
C ASP A 181 -13.02 0.69 -18.89
N ARG A 182 -13.22 -0.49 -18.26
CA ARG A 182 -13.94 -1.63 -18.83
C ARG A 182 -13.31 -2.18 -20.11
N ASP A 183 -12.07 -1.81 -20.40
CA ASP A 183 -11.29 -2.35 -21.51
C ASP A 183 -10.00 -3.03 -21.02
N PHE A 184 -9.00 -2.24 -20.61
CA PHE A 184 -7.80 -2.77 -19.97
C PHE A 184 -8.15 -3.35 -18.59
N LEU A 185 -8.87 -2.58 -17.76
CA LEU A 185 -9.38 -3.01 -16.47
C LEU A 185 -10.89 -3.25 -16.55
N LYS A 186 -11.28 -4.51 -16.72
CA LYS A 186 -12.69 -4.93 -16.83
C LYS A 186 -13.50 -4.68 -15.56
N ALA A 187 -12.85 -4.70 -14.40
CA ALA A 187 -13.44 -4.42 -13.09
C ALA A 187 -12.36 -3.83 -12.18
N SER A 188 -12.72 -3.44 -10.96
CA SER A 188 -11.72 -3.01 -9.98
C SER A 188 -10.74 -4.17 -9.68
N PRO A 189 -9.47 -3.87 -9.37
CA PRO A 189 -8.50 -4.90 -8.99
C PRO A 189 -8.99 -5.80 -7.85
N HIS A 190 -9.72 -5.24 -6.87
CA HIS A 190 -10.31 -6.00 -5.78
C HIS A 190 -11.35 -7.02 -6.28
N GLU A 191 -12.25 -6.62 -7.18
CA GLU A 191 -13.23 -7.52 -7.81
C GLU A 191 -12.54 -8.61 -8.63
N ILE A 192 -11.44 -8.31 -9.33
CA ILE A 192 -10.72 -9.32 -10.12
C ILE A 192 -10.01 -10.34 -9.22
N VAL A 193 -9.32 -9.87 -8.18
CA VAL A 193 -8.50 -10.73 -7.31
C VAL A 193 -9.38 -11.58 -6.38
N PHE A 194 -10.47 -11.01 -5.85
CA PHE A 194 -11.31 -11.67 -4.84
C PHE A 194 -12.71 -12.08 -5.33
N GLY A 195 -13.23 -11.52 -6.42
CA GLY A 195 -14.55 -11.85 -6.98
C GLY A 195 -14.59 -13.10 -7.86
N ASN A 196 -15.79 -13.64 -8.11
CA ASN A 196 -15.97 -14.91 -8.83
C ASN A 196 -16.96 -14.78 -10.00
N ASP A 197 -17.08 -13.58 -10.56
CA ASP A 197 -17.99 -13.30 -11.66
C ASP A 197 -17.38 -13.72 -13.02
N SER A 198 -18.23 -13.91 -14.01
CA SER A 198 -17.81 -14.32 -15.36
C SER A 198 -16.96 -13.28 -16.09
N GLN A 199 -17.10 -11.99 -15.76
CA GLN A 199 -16.38 -10.90 -16.44
C GLN A 199 -14.91 -10.83 -15.98
N THR A 200 -14.65 -11.16 -14.73
CA THR A 200 -13.30 -11.18 -14.13
C THR A 200 -12.59 -12.52 -14.26
N HIS A 201 -13.31 -13.59 -14.62
CA HIS A 201 -12.80 -14.96 -14.69
C HIS A 201 -11.47 -15.11 -15.46
N ASN A 202 -11.38 -14.54 -16.66
CA ASN A 202 -10.16 -14.65 -17.49
C ASN A 202 -8.98 -13.89 -16.87
N ALA A 203 -9.22 -12.69 -16.35
CA ALA A 203 -8.22 -11.88 -15.66
C ALA A 203 -7.71 -12.59 -14.41
N ARG A 204 -8.62 -13.12 -13.59
CA ARG A 204 -8.30 -13.88 -12.39
C ARG A 204 -7.53 -15.16 -12.70
N ASN A 205 -7.90 -15.88 -13.76
CA ASN A 205 -7.19 -17.09 -14.19
C ASN A 205 -5.79 -16.79 -14.71
N PHE A 206 -5.62 -15.72 -15.48
CA PHE A 206 -4.31 -15.29 -15.94
C PHE A 206 -3.44 -14.89 -14.74
N PHE A 207 -3.95 -14.05 -13.85
CA PHE A 207 -3.26 -13.67 -12.62
C PHE A 207 -2.81 -14.90 -11.82
N ALA A 208 -3.71 -15.87 -11.61
CA ALA A 208 -3.40 -17.11 -10.91
C ALA A 208 -2.28 -17.94 -11.56
N SER A 209 -2.09 -17.83 -12.87
CA SER A 209 -1.14 -18.67 -13.61
C SER A 209 0.32 -18.21 -13.50
N LEU A 210 0.55 -17.01 -12.94
CA LEU A 210 1.86 -16.38 -12.85
C LEU A 210 2.56 -16.78 -11.56
N ASP A 211 3.89 -16.89 -11.58
CA ASP A 211 4.64 -16.86 -10.32
C ASP A 211 4.79 -15.40 -9.86
N LEU A 212 4.64 -15.15 -8.55
CA LEU A 212 4.56 -13.81 -7.97
C LEU A 212 5.53 -13.61 -6.80
N ILE A 213 6.36 -12.56 -6.86
CA ILE A 213 6.99 -11.93 -5.69
C ILE A 213 6.29 -10.60 -5.42
N VAL A 214 5.94 -10.36 -4.15
CA VAL A 214 5.60 -9.02 -3.66
C VAL A 214 6.51 -8.71 -2.47
N GLY A 215 6.88 -7.46 -2.26
CA GLY A 215 7.48 -7.06 -0.99
C GLY A 215 7.41 -5.58 -0.72
N MET A 216 7.94 -5.22 0.43
CA MET A 216 7.88 -3.87 0.99
C MET A 216 9.18 -3.54 1.72
N ASN A 217 9.39 -2.26 1.99
CA ASN A 217 10.43 -1.76 2.88
C ASN A 217 9.79 -1.42 4.23
N ASN A 218 10.48 -1.69 5.34
CA ASN A 218 9.91 -1.55 6.69
C ASN A 218 9.43 -0.10 7.01
N PHE A 219 9.94 0.90 6.28
CA PHE A 219 9.50 2.29 6.35
C PHE A 219 9.04 2.88 5.01
N ASP A 220 8.36 2.11 4.14
CA ASP A 220 7.74 2.66 2.91
C ASP A 220 6.87 3.90 3.16
N GLY A 221 6.18 3.94 4.31
CA GLY A 221 5.34 5.05 4.74
C GLY A 221 6.09 6.37 4.94
N ALA A 222 7.42 6.35 5.05
CA ALA A 222 8.22 7.56 5.19
C ALA A 222 8.19 8.43 3.91
N LEU A 223 7.78 7.87 2.77
CA LEU A 223 7.45 8.65 1.57
C LEU A 223 6.40 9.75 1.85
N ASN A 224 5.40 9.47 2.70
CA ASN A 224 4.34 10.42 3.02
C ASN A 224 4.82 11.62 3.84
N LEU A 225 6.01 11.54 4.45
CA LEU A 225 6.60 12.66 5.19
C LEU A 225 6.83 13.87 4.29
N PHE A 226 7.12 13.66 3.00
CA PHE A 226 7.24 14.75 2.03
C PHE A 226 5.93 15.53 1.88
N GLY A 227 4.78 14.85 1.76
CA GLY A 227 3.47 15.49 1.70
C GLY A 227 3.08 16.19 3.02
N LEU A 228 3.41 15.55 4.15
CA LEU A 228 3.19 16.13 5.48
C LEU A 228 4.03 17.39 5.71
N SER A 229 5.20 17.50 5.08
CA SER A 229 6.04 18.70 5.20
C SER A 229 5.31 19.97 4.76
N PHE A 230 4.51 19.91 3.69
CA PHE A 230 3.67 21.01 3.26
C PHE A 230 2.48 21.24 4.20
N THR A 231 1.83 20.16 4.64
CA THR A 231 0.63 20.24 5.48
C THR A 231 0.92 20.83 6.86
N LEU A 232 2.07 20.48 7.44
CA LEU A 232 2.51 20.94 8.75
C LEU A 232 3.42 22.18 8.67
N ASN A 233 3.66 22.71 7.46
CA ASN A 233 4.57 23.83 7.21
C ASN A 233 5.96 23.62 7.85
N LEU A 234 6.52 22.43 7.64
CA LEU A 234 7.80 22.01 8.20
C LEU A 234 8.96 22.76 7.53
N THR A 235 9.83 23.37 8.33
CA THR A 235 11.11 23.92 7.85
C THR A 235 12.20 22.86 7.78
N ASP A 236 12.25 21.96 8.78
CA ASP A 236 13.14 20.81 8.81
C ASP A 236 12.52 19.67 9.64
N ILE A 237 12.32 18.53 8.99
CA ILE A 237 11.73 17.35 9.61
C ILE A 237 12.64 16.68 10.66
N ASN A 238 13.96 16.91 10.60
CA ASN A 238 14.89 16.34 11.58
C ASN A 238 14.80 17.04 12.94
N THR A 239 14.27 18.27 12.97
CA THR A 239 14.19 19.10 14.18
C THR A 239 12.76 19.42 14.60
N PHE A 240 11.77 19.04 13.78
CA PHE A 240 10.37 19.30 14.09
C PHE A 240 9.83 18.39 15.19
N ASN A 241 9.29 19.01 16.23
CA ASN A 241 8.64 18.34 17.35
C ASN A 241 7.15 18.13 17.05
N LEU A 242 6.79 16.92 16.61
CA LEU A 242 5.42 16.53 16.35
C LEU A 242 4.65 16.41 17.66
N THR A 243 3.55 17.16 17.78
CA THR A 243 2.70 17.13 18.97
C THR A 243 1.62 16.07 18.86
N ARG A 244 1.09 15.66 20.01
CA ARG A 244 -0.06 14.75 20.11
C ARG A 244 -1.29 15.26 19.35
N GLU A 245 -1.57 16.55 19.46
CA GLU A 245 -2.68 17.21 18.77
C GLU A 245 -2.52 17.17 17.24
N GLN A 246 -1.30 17.38 16.74
CA GLN A 246 -1.03 17.24 15.30
C GLN A 246 -1.15 15.79 14.84
N PHE A 247 -0.69 14.84 15.66
CA PHE A 247 -0.83 13.42 15.35
C PHE A 247 -2.30 13.00 15.22
N THR A 248 -3.15 13.31 16.19
CA THR A 248 -4.56 12.94 16.14
C THR A 248 -5.37 13.81 15.18
N GLY A 249 -5.21 15.13 15.25
CA GLY A 249 -6.01 16.09 14.50
C GLY A 249 -5.66 16.19 13.02
N ILE A 250 -4.40 15.95 12.64
CA ILE A 250 -3.94 16.09 11.25
C ILE A 250 -3.58 14.73 10.66
N ILE A 251 -2.72 13.95 11.31
CA ILE A 251 -2.16 12.73 10.70
C ILE A 251 -3.20 11.61 10.62
N ILE A 252 -3.90 11.32 11.72
CA ILE A 252 -5.00 10.33 11.73
C ILE A 252 -6.14 10.81 10.82
N SER A 253 -6.57 12.06 10.93
CA SER A 253 -7.63 12.64 10.07
C SER A 253 -7.32 12.55 8.57
N ASN A 254 -6.07 12.84 8.18
CA ASN A 254 -5.61 12.69 6.80
C ASN A 254 -5.62 11.23 6.35
N THR A 255 -5.22 10.31 7.22
CA THR A 255 -5.25 8.88 6.93
C THR A 255 -6.67 8.39 6.68
N ILE A 256 -7.63 8.77 7.53
CA ILE A 256 -9.04 8.43 7.38
C ILE A 256 -9.58 8.97 6.04
N SER A 257 -9.32 10.25 5.76
CA SER A 257 -9.80 10.93 4.55
C SER A 257 -9.26 10.31 3.26
N ASN A 258 -7.98 9.92 3.27
CA ASN A 258 -7.30 9.45 2.08
C ASN A 258 -7.43 7.95 1.85
N ALA A 259 -7.34 7.13 2.91
CA ALA A 259 -7.27 5.68 2.80
C ALA A 259 -8.60 4.95 3.06
N ILE A 260 -9.48 5.52 3.89
CA ILE A 260 -10.66 4.80 4.41
C ILE A 260 -11.96 5.31 3.81
N LYS A 261 -12.15 6.63 3.75
CA LYS A 261 -13.35 7.30 3.24
C LYS A 261 -14.65 6.79 3.91
N PRO A 262 -14.82 7.09 5.22
CA PRO A 262 -15.98 6.65 5.99
C PRO A 262 -17.29 7.26 5.45
N LYS A 263 -18.42 6.58 5.70
CA LYS A 263 -19.75 7.03 5.23
C LYS A 263 -20.25 8.30 5.92
N ASN A 264 -19.80 8.55 7.16
CA ASN A 264 -20.20 9.70 7.97
C ASN A 264 -19.14 9.98 9.06
N ASP A 265 -19.32 11.08 9.77
CA ASP A 265 -18.38 11.56 10.79
C ASP A 265 -18.31 10.65 12.01
N ASN A 266 -19.39 9.97 12.40
CA ASN A 266 -19.39 9.03 13.53
C ASN A 266 -18.48 7.82 13.24
N ILE A 267 -18.57 7.26 12.04
CA ILE A 267 -17.69 6.18 11.59
C ILE A 267 -16.24 6.68 11.51
N ALA A 268 -16.03 7.90 11.01
CA ALA A 268 -14.69 8.52 10.97
C ALA A 268 -14.09 8.61 12.37
N ALA A 269 -14.87 9.07 13.34
CA ALA A 269 -14.51 9.21 14.74
C ALA A 269 -14.13 7.88 15.40
N ILE A 270 -14.96 6.83 15.24
CA ILE A 270 -14.68 5.48 15.77
C ILE A 270 -13.35 4.95 15.23
N ILE A 271 -13.15 5.09 13.91
CA ILE A 271 -11.93 4.65 13.25
C ILE A 271 -10.74 5.48 13.70
N GLY A 272 -10.90 6.79 13.90
CA GLY A 272 -9.86 7.66 14.43
C GLY A 272 -9.38 7.24 15.81
N ASN A 273 -10.29 6.95 16.73
CA ASN A 273 -9.95 6.44 18.06
C ASN A 273 -9.27 5.08 18.00
N LEU A 274 -9.68 4.22 17.07
CA LEU A 274 -9.08 2.90 16.88
C LEU A 274 -7.65 3.01 16.33
N LEU A 275 -7.43 3.87 15.33
CA LEU A 275 -6.08 4.14 14.81
C LEU A 275 -5.20 4.77 15.89
N ASP A 276 -5.76 5.69 16.67
CA ASP A 276 -5.05 6.30 17.77
C ASP A 276 -4.63 5.28 18.82
N PHE A 277 -5.55 4.38 19.20
CA PHE A 277 -5.28 3.27 20.11
C PHE A 277 -4.21 2.32 19.58
N GLU A 278 -4.28 1.93 18.31
CA GLU A 278 -3.36 0.96 17.72
C GLU A 278 -1.94 1.50 17.56
N TYR A 279 -1.82 2.74 17.07
CA TYR A 279 -0.53 3.28 16.64
C TYR A 279 0.18 4.10 17.71
N THR A 280 -0.49 4.51 18.79
CA THR A 280 0.17 5.24 19.87
C THR A 280 1.07 4.32 20.68
N ASP A 281 2.32 4.72 20.86
CA ASP A 281 3.17 4.16 21.91
C ASP A 281 2.68 4.70 23.26
N TRP A 282 1.93 3.87 23.99
CA TRP A 282 1.32 4.26 25.26
C TRP A 282 2.32 4.35 26.43
N GLU A 283 3.57 3.92 26.27
CA GLU A 283 4.64 4.18 27.25
C GLU A 283 5.16 5.63 27.10
N HIS A 284 5.15 6.15 25.87
CA HIS A 284 5.63 7.47 25.52
C HIS A 284 4.65 8.23 24.59
N PRO A 285 3.38 8.45 25.01
CA PRO A 285 2.31 8.87 24.11
C PRO A 285 2.42 10.32 23.61
N ASN A 286 3.28 11.13 24.24
CA ASN A 286 3.53 12.53 23.87
C ASN A 286 4.95 12.76 23.34
N ASP A 287 5.76 11.71 23.23
CA ASP A 287 7.12 11.83 22.71
C ASP A 287 7.09 11.99 21.18
N SER A 288 7.77 12.99 20.64
CA SER A 288 7.70 13.25 19.21
C SER A 288 8.37 12.17 18.37
N ALA A 289 9.39 11.48 18.88
CA ALA A 289 10.06 10.45 18.10
C ALA A 289 9.10 9.26 17.93
N THR A 290 8.42 8.84 19.00
CA THR A 290 7.42 7.76 18.93
C THR A 290 6.26 8.13 18.01
N LEU A 291 5.74 9.37 18.09
CA LEU A 291 4.68 9.85 17.20
C LEU A 291 5.09 9.86 15.72
N TRP A 292 6.35 10.18 15.41
CA TRP A 292 6.87 10.08 14.04
C TRP A 292 6.94 8.63 13.56
N PHE A 293 7.42 7.70 14.40
CA PHE A 293 7.40 6.28 14.08
C PHE A 293 5.98 5.75 13.88
N SER A 294 5.03 6.14 14.73
CA SER A 294 3.61 5.82 14.59
C SER A 294 3.04 6.31 13.26
N THR A 295 3.39 7.54 12.86
CA THR A 295 2.98 8.15 11.59
C THR A 295 3.49 7.34 10.40
N ILE A 296 4.77 6.96 10.41
CA ILE A 296 5.37 6.14 9.35
C ILE A 296 4.72 4.77 9.32
N ASN A 297 4.55 4.10 10.46
CA ASN A 297 3.95 2.77 10.55
C ASN A 297 2.51 2.75 10.02
N MET A 298 1.70 3.76 10.37
CA MET A 298 0.33 3.88 9.88
C MET A 298 0.29 4.14 8.36
N SER A 299 1.21 4.95 7.85
CA SER A 299 1.37 5.20 6.42
C SER A 299 1.86 3.96 5.66
N SER A 300 2.83 3.23 6.21
CA SER A 300 3.32 1.96 5.65
C SER A 300 2.20 0.95 5.57
N ASP A 301 1.40 0.81 6.63
CA ASP A 301 0.33 -0.17 6.67
C ASP A 301 -0.77 0.11 5.67
N SER A 302 -1.32 1.32 5.68
CA SER A 302 -2.45 1.70 4.81
C SER A 302 -2.05 1.82 3.34
N GLY A 303 -0.84 2.35 3.07
CA GLY A 303 -0.35 2.62 1.73
C GLY A 303 0.27 1.41 1.04
N PHE A 304 0.94 0.53 1.78
CA PHE A 304 1.85 -0.46 1.18
C PHE A 304 1.62 -1.87 1.73
N PHE A 305 1.65 -2.05 3.05
CA PHE A 305 1.68 -3.39 3.63
C PHE A 305 0.34 -4.10 3.48
N TYR A 306 -0.77 -3.45 3.83
CA TYR A 306 -2.10 -4.05 3.67
C TYR A 306 -2.38 -4.39 2.19
N PRO A 307 -2.15 -3.49 1.22
CA PRO A 307 -2.30 -3.81 -0.20
C PRO A 307 -1.40 -4.96 -0.68
N ALA A 308 -0.14 -4.99 -0.28
CA ALA A 308 0.81 -6.04 -0.67
C ALA A 308 0.44 -7.42 -0.08
N VAL A 309 0.14 -7.45 1.22
CA VAL A 309 -0.32 -8.67 1.92
C VAL A 309 -1.65 -9.16 1.33
N SER A 310 -2.55 -8.25 0.94
CA SER A 310 -3.79 -8.62 0.26
C SER A 310 -3.54 -9.22 -1.12
N THR A 311 -2.58 -8.69 -1.89
CA THR A 311 -2.21 -9.24 -3.19
C THR A 311 -1.68 -10.67 -3.08
N VAL A 312 -0.73 -10.93 -2.16
CA VAL A 312 -0.19 -12.30 -1.99
C VAL A 312 -1.23 -13.27 -1.43
N LYS A 313 -2.11 -12.83 -0.52
CA LYS A 313 -3.22 -13.66 -0.03
C LYS A 313 -4.19 -14.02 -1.16
N GLY A 314 -4.57 -13.03 -1.96
CA GLY A 314 -5.47 -13.21 -3.10
C GLY A 314 -4.87 -14.17 -4.14
N HIS A 315 -3.59 -14.01 -4.46
CA HIS A 315 -2.87 -14.88 -5.39
C HIS A 315 -2.72 -16.31 -4.86
N ALA A 316 -2.21 -16.49 -3.64
CA ALA A 316 -2.00 -17.80 -3.04
C ALA A 316 -3.30 -18.60 -2.85
N ALA A 317 -4.43 -17.91 -2.65
CA ALA A 317 -5.76 -18.55 -2.58
C ALA A 317 -6.16 -19.26 -3.89
N LEU A 318 -5.57 -18.89 -5.03
CA LEU A 318 -5.87 -19.47 -6.35
C LEU A 318 -5.13 -20.78 -6.61
N ARG A 319 -4.06 -21.08 -5.85
CA ARG A 319 -3.33 -22.36 -5.84
C ARG A 319 -2.84 -22.84 -7.22
N LYS A 320 -2.36 -21.91 -8.06
CA LYS A 320 -1.83 -22.22 -9.40
C LYS A 320 -0.34 -21.87 -9.51
N GLY A 321 0.01 -20.59 -9.47
CA GLY A 321 1.39 -20.11 -9.45
C GLY A 321 1.97 -19.99 -8.04
N LYS A 322 3.29 -19.91 -7.94
CA LYS A 322 4.01 -19.77 -6.67
C LYS A 322 3.94 -18.34 -6.17
N THR A 323 3.89 -18.17 -4.85
CA THR A 323 3.81 -16.84 -4.22
C THR A 323 4.93 -16.65 -3.23
N TYR A 324 5.55 -15.47 -3.19
CA TYR A 324 6.60 -15.14 -2.23
C TYR A 324 6.40 -13.71 -1.71
N LEU A 325 6.67 -13.51 -0.42
CA LEU A 325 6.62 -12.22 0.25
C LEU A 325 7.98 -11.88 0.86
N TYR A 326 8.44 -10.64 0.75
CA TYR A 326 9.59 -10.13 1.50
C TYR A 326 9.32 -8.80 2.21
N GLU A 327 10.17 -8.53 3.20
CA GLU A 327 10.37 -7.22 3.79
C GLU A 327 11.87 -6.87 3.69
N LEU A 328 12.21 -5.65 3.28
CA LEU A 328 13.56 -5.10 3.48
C LEU A 328 13.56 -4.23 4.73
N SER A 329 14.43 -4.56 5.68
CA SER A 329 14.64 -3.82 6.91
C SER A 329 16.12 -3.49 7.16
N ALA A 330 16.97 -3.65 6.15
CA ALA A 330 18.35 -3.22 6.22
C ALA A 330 18.42 -1.69 6.35
N VAL A 331 19.42 -1.19 7.06
CA VAL A 331 19.71 0.25 7.14
C VAL A 331 20.75 0.56 6.06
N PRO A 332 20.39 1.26 4.98
CA PRO A 332 21.35 1.64 3.96
C PRO A 332 22.27 2.75 4.46
N THR A 333 23.51 2.78 3.98
CA THR A 333 24.42 3.92 4.20
C THR A 333 23.96 5.16 3.46
N THR A 334 23.29 4.97 2.32
CA THR A 334 22.72 6.03 1.50
C THR A 334 21.32 5.62 1.05
N HIS A 335 20.32 6.40 1.44
CA HIS A 335 18.96 6.22 0.96
C HIS A 335 18.82 6.68 -0.50
N ILE A 336 17.96 6.02 -1.27
CA ILE A 336 17.60 6.45 -2.63
C ILE A 336 16.83 7.77 -2.57
N LEU A 337 15.89 7.88 -1.63
CA LEU A 337 15.07 9.07 -1.43
C LEU A 337 15.58 9.91 -0.26
N PRO A 338 15.33 11.24 -0.26
CA PRO A 338 15.59 12.08 0.91
C PRO A 338 14.91 11.51 2.16
N THR A 339 15.72 11.14 3.15
CA THR A 339 15.26 10.42 4.33
C THR A 339 15.79 11.10 5.60
N PRO A 340 14.95 11.33 6.64
CA PRO A 340 15.41 11.86 7.91
C PRO A 340 16.48 10.98 8.56
N ASN A 341 17.45 11.61 9.23
CA ASN A 341 18.63 10.92 9.80
C ASN A 341 18.30 9.97 10.97
N TRP A 342 17.12 10.14 11.57
CA TRP A 342 16.64 9.33 12.68
C TRP A 342 15.92 8.05 12.22
N ILE A 343 15.66 7.88 10.93
CA ILE A 343 15.12 6.63 10.39
C ILE A 343 16.20 5.56 10.38
N GLN A 344 15.94 4.47 11.11
CA GLN A 344 16.84 3.31 11.26
C GLN A 344 16.25 2.11 10.51
N GLY A 345 16.13 2.20 9.19
CA GLY A 345 15.56 1.14 8.33
C GLY A 345 15.56 1.53 6.87
N SER A 346 14.85 0.79 6.03
CA SER A 346 14.71 1.08 4.60
C SER A 346 13.47 1.93 4.35
N ASN A 347 13.68 3.10 3.75
CA ASN A 347 12.63 3.95 3.21
C ASN A 347 12.13 3.36 1.87
N HIS A 348 11.08 3.94 1.33
CA HIS A 348 10.56 3.63 0.01
C HIS A 348 11.65 3.68 -1.07
N ALA A 349 11.58 2.75 -2.02
CA ALA A 349 12.56 2.52 -3.10
C ALA A 349 13.99 2.11 -2.69
N ASP A 350 14.33 1.99 -1.40
CA ASP A 350 15.70 1.62 -0.98
C ASP A 350 16.12 0.21 -1.40
N ASP A 351 15.18 -0.70 -1.68
CA ASP A 351 15.45 -2.03 -2.19
C ASP A 351 15.95 -2.04 -3.64
N ILE A 352 15.64 -1.01 -4.43
CA ILE A 352 16.11 -0.85 -5.82
C ILE A 352 17.62 -0.96 -5.90
N GLN A 353 18.36 -0.30 -5.01
CA GLN A 353 19.83 -0.29 -5.08
C GLN A 353 20.45 -1.67 -4.90
N TYR A 354 19.84 -2.51 -4.06
CA TYR A 354 20.30 -3.87 -3.81
C TYR A 354 19.88 -4.81 -4.94
N VAL A 355 18.65 -4.67 -5.46
CA VAL A 355 18.14 -5.47 -6.57
C VAL A 355 18.86 -5.18 -7.88
N PHE A 356 19.17 -3.92 -8.18
CA PHE A 356 19.93 -3.54 -9.37
C PHE A 356 21.45 -3.75 -9.22
N GLY A 357 21.91 -4.13 -8.03
CA GLY A 357 23.31 -4.44 -7.77
C GLY A 357 24.21 -3.20 -7.77
N TYR A 358 23.72 -2.03 -7.34
CA TYR A 358 24.53 -0.82 -7.23
C TYR A 358 25.79 -1.03 -6.38
N PRO A 359 25.75 -1.75 -5.24
CA PRO A 359 26.95 -2.06 -4.47
C PRO A 359 27.98 -2.94 -5.21
N LEU A 360 27.58 -3.62 -6.29
CA LEU A 360 28.38 -4.62 -6.99
C LEU A 360 29.07 -4.06 -8.25
N TYR A 361 28.66 -2.89 -8.72
CA TYR A 361 29.14 -2.32 -9.97
C TYR A 361 29.50 -0.84 -9.81
N ALA A 362 30.77 -0.51 -9.99
CA ALA A 362 31.26 0.87 -10.02
C ALA A 362 31.06 1.48 -11.43
N GLY A 363 29.82 1.88 -11.72
CA GLY A 363 29.49 2.61 -12.95
C GLY A 363 29.62 4.12 -12.78
N PRO A 364 29.79 4.89 -13.87
CA PRO A 364 29.89 6.36 -13.82
C PRO A 364 28.64 7.05 -13.26
N ARG A 365 27.50 6.34 -13.18
CA ARG A 365 26.21 6.83 -12.65
C ARG A 365 25.87 6.30 -11.25
N ILE A 366 26.68 5.40 -10.70
CA ILE A 366 26.43 4.79 -9.40
C ILE A 366 27.38 5.44 -8.40
N THR A 367 26.84 6.38 -7.62
CA THR A 367 27.60 7.15 -6.62
C THR A 367 27.22 6.66 -5.22
N GLY A 368 28.15 6.04 -4.50
CA GLY A 368 27.90 5.60 -3.12
C GLY A 368 29.06 4.81 -2.53
N ASN A 369 29.40 5.08 -1.27
CA ASN A 369 30.36 4.29 -0.50
C ASN A 369 29.62 3.16 0.21
N TYR A 370 29.50 2.03 -0.46
CA TYR A 370 28.84 0.85 0.11
C TYR A 370 29.73 0.06 1.08
N THR A 371 29.15 -0.46 2.15
CA THR A 371 29.83 -1.38 3.09
C THR A 371 29.92 -2.79 2.51
N GLU A 372 30.70 -3.67 3.16
CA GLU A 372 30.78 -5.06 2.72
C GLU A 372 29.47 -5.83 3.02
N GLU A 373 28.77 -5.45 4.09
CA GLU A 373 27.44 -5.94 4.44
C GLU A 373 26.43 -5.61 3.33
N GLU A 374 26.44 -4.38 2.82
CA GLU A 374 25.59 -3.95 1.70
C GLU A 374 25.93 -4.68 0.40
N ARG A 375 27.22 -4.90 0.12
CA ARG A 375 27.65 -5.72 -1.02
C ARG A 375 27.17 -7.16 -0.87
N ARG A 376 27.28 -7.75 0.32
CA ARG A 376 26.79 -9.09 0.59
C ARG A 376 25.27 -9.18 0.43
N LEU A 377 24.54 -8.20 0.94
CA LEU A 377 23.08 -8.13 0.80
C LEU A 377 22.67 -8.04 -0.68
N ALA A 378 23.29 -7.13 -1.45
CA ALA A 378 23.06 -7.01 -2.89
C ALA A 378 23.33 -8.32 -3.63
N ARG A 379 24.44 -9.03 -3.34
CA ARG A 379 24.70 -10.35 -3.93
C ARG A 379 23.58 -11.34 -3.65
N GLY A 380 23.07 -11.36 -2.42
CA GLY A 380 21.93 -12.19 -2.02
C GLY A 380 20.65 -11.86 -2.79
N MET A 381 20.26 -10.59 -2.78
CA MET A 381 19.03 -10.12 -3.44
C MET A 381 19.07 -10.29 -4.96
N VAL A 382 20.15 -9.89 -5.64
CA VAL A 382 20.32 -10.11 -7.08
C VAL A 382 20.24 -11.59 -7.43
N THR A 383 20.88 -12.46 -6.63
CA THR A 383 20.79 -13.92 -6.83
C THR A 383 19.34 -14.39 -6.73
N MET A 384 18.60 -14.00 -5.69
CA MET A 384 17.22 -14.44 -5.49
C MET A 384 16.24 -13.90 -6.56
N TRP A 385 16.39 -12.64 -6.96
CA TRP A 385 15.57 -12.03 -8.03
C TRP A 385 15.82 -12.72 -9.36
N THR A 386 17.08 -12.98 -9.70
CA THR A 386 17.44 -13.58 -11.00
C THR A 386 17.18 -15.09 -11.02
N ASN A 387 17.27 -15.76 -9.87
CA ASN A 387 16.80 -17.13 -9.68
C ASN A 387 15.31 -17.26 -9.96
N PHE A 388 14.50 -16.39 -9.34
CA PHE A 388 13.08 -16.34 -9.57
C PHE A 388 12.78 -16.05 -11.05
N ALA A 389 13.49 -15.09 -11.66
CA ALA A 389 13.31 -14.79 -13.07
C ALA A 389 13.59 -15.98 -14.00
N LYS A 390 14.53 -16.87 -13.65
CA LYS A 390 14.93 -18.05 -14.43
C LYS A 390 14.03 -19.28 -14.18
N SER A 391 13.44 -19.41 -13.00
CA SER A 391 12.86 -20.70 -12.57
C SER A 391 11.53 -20.61 -11.81
N GLY A 392 11.11 -19.42 -11.40
CA GLY A 392 9.96 -19.22 -10.52
C GLY A 392 10.21 -19.58 -9.06
N ASP A 393 11.44 -19.95 -8.71
CA ASP A 393 11.87 -20.24 -7.34
C ASP A 393 13.08 -19.36 -6.99
N PRO A 394 12.96 -18.42 -6.03
CA PRO A 394 14.07 -17.53 -5.66
C PRO A 394 15.29 -18.28 -5.08
N ASN A 395 15.14 -19.56 -4.72
CA ASN A 395 16.23 -20.37 -4.17
C ASN A 395 17.03 -21.13 -5.24
N LYS A 396 16.62 -21.08 -6.53
CA LYS A 396 17.22 -21.88 -7.61
C LYS A 396 17.34 -21.08 -8.91
N PRO A 397 18.36 -21.35 -9.75
CA PRO A 397 19.31 -22.46 -9.66
C PRO A 397 20.52 -22.20 -8.74
N SER A 398 20.82 -20.95 -8.40
CA SER A 398 22.02 -20.58 -7.64
C SER A 398 21.73 -20.49 -6.14
N ASP A 399 22.64 -21.02 -5.31
CA ASP A 399 22.44 -21.03 -3.86
C ASP A 399 22.74 -19.65 -3.22
N ALA A 400 21.69 -18.83 -3.07
CA ALA A 400 21.77 -17.51 -2.44
C ALA A 400 22.09 -17.57 -0.92
N ARG A 401 21.96 -18.73 -0.26
CA ARG A 401 22.18 -18.87 1.19
C ARG A 401 23.62 -18.56 1.59
N ARG A 402 24.56 -18.63 0.66
CA ARG A 402 25.95 -18.19 0.88
C ARG A 402 26.06 -16.70 1.23
N PHE A 403 25.07 -15.92 0.82
CA PHE A 403 24.99 -14.49 1.11
C PHE A 403 23.92 -14.20 2.17
N THR A 404 22.74 -14.81 2.05
CA THR A 404 21.58 -14.50 2.90
C THR A 404 21.47 -15.35 4.15
N ASN A 405 22.14 -16.51 4.23
CA ASN A 405 21.98 -17.52 5.27
C ASN A 405 20.54 -18.07 5.45
N ALA A 406 19.63 -17.84 4.50
CA ALA A 406 18.23 -18.28 4.62
C ALA A 406 17.63 -18.73 3.29
N THR A 407 16.72 -19.70 3.40
CA THR A 407 15.86 -20.15 2.31
C THR A 407 14.58 -19.31 2.29
N TRP A 408 14.15 -18.88 1.13
CA TRP A 408 12.89 -18.15 0.94
C TRP A 408 11.74 -19.15 0.76
N ALA A 409 10.98 -19.40 1.81
CA ALA A 409 9.81 -20.26 1.75
C ALA A 409 8.70 -19.65 0.89
N GLU A 410 7.94 -20.50 0.19
CA GLU A 410 6.74 -20.08 -0.53
C GLU A 410 5.67 -19.60 0.48
N TYR A 411 4.98 -18.52 0.12
CA TYR A 411 3.86 -17.98 0.87
C TYR A 411 2.62 -18.86 0.66
N ASP A 412 2.04 -19.35 1.76
CA ASP A 412 0.75 -20.02 1.76
C ASP A 412 -0.17 -19.43 2.84
N LEU A 413 -1.47 -19.73 2.74
CA LEU A 413 -2.49 -19.14 3.63
C LEU A 413 -2.39 -19.60 5.10
N ASN A 414 -1.72 -20.73 5.37
CA ASN A 414 -1.55 -21.30 6.71
C ASN A 414 -0.31 -20.70 7.41
N SER A 415 0.85 -20.76 6.75
CA SER A 415 2.13 -20.29 7.29
C SER A 415 2.27 -18.78 7.19
N GLN A 416 1.79 -18.19 6.07
CA GLN A 416 1.98 -16.79 5.72
C GLN A 416 3.47 -16.38 5.82
N SER A 417 4.33 -17.25 5.30
CA SER A 417 5.79 -17.11 5.34
C SER A 417 6.26 -15.89 4.55
N PHE A 418 7.24 -15.16 5.06
CA PHE A 418 7.94 -14.10 4.35
C PHE A 418 9.44 -14.17 4.65
N LEU A 419 10.25 -13.49 3.84
CA LEU A 419 11.68 -13.36 4.08
C LEU A 419 12.03 -11.89 4.40
N GLN A 420 12.65 -11.65 5.55
CA GLN A 420 13.12 -10.33 5.94
C GLN A 420 14.60 -10.17 5.57
N PHE A 421 14.95 -9.16 4.77
CA PHE A 421 16.31 -8.81 4.42
C PHE A 421 16.86 -7.75 5.39
N THR A 422 18.00 -8.04 6.03
CA THR A 422 18.67 -7.19 7.03
C THR A 422 20.12 -6.94 6.64
N ASN A 423 20.82 -6.04 7.33
CA ASN A 423 22.27 -5.86 7.15
C ASN A 423 23.09 -7.14 7.44
N GLN A 424 22.55 -8.08 8.23
CA GLN A 424 23.26 -9.29 8.67
C GLN A 424 22.89 -10.55 7.87
N GLY A 425 22.13 -10.40 6.79
CA GLY A 425 21.56 -11.52 6.01
C GLY A 425 20.04 -11.49 6.03
N ALA A 426 19.40 -12.63 5.79
CA ALA A 426 17.95 -12.74 5.74
C ALA A 426 17.40 -13.64 6.85
N LEU A 427 16.21 -13.31 7.35
CA LEU A 427 15.53 -14.01 8.43
C LEU A 427 14.15 -14.47 7.94
N PRO A 428 13.80 -15.77 8.06
CA PRO A 428 12.45 -16.23 7.82
C PRO A 428 11.49 -15.64 8.84
N GLY A 429 10.34 -15.16 8.39
CA GLY A 429 9.26 -14.66 9.22
C GLY A 429 7.93 -15.31 8.85
N PHE A 430 6.95 -15.19 9.75
CA PHE A 430 5.60 -15.71 9.56
C PHE A 430 4.58 -14.66 9.95
N ARG A 431 3.45 -14.61 9.24
CA ARG A 431 2.30 -13.76 9.59
C ARG A 431 2.70 -12.30 9.76
N PHE A 432 3.27 -11.74 8.70
CA PHE A 432 3.75 -10.35 8.64
C PHE A 432 2.76 -9.39 9.30
N GLN A 433 3.21 -8.71 10.37
CA GLN A 433 2.46 -7.68 11.10
C GLN A 433 1.00 -8.06 11.41
N ALA A 434 0.74 -9.33 11.78
CA ALA A 434 -0.58 -9.95 11.78
C ALA A 434 -1.71 -9.09 12.38
N ARG A 435 -1.48 -8.48 13.56
CA ARG A 435 -2.46 -7.63 14.25
C ARG A 435 -2.84 -6.41 13.41
N ARG A 436 -1.85 -5.64 12.94
CA ARG A 436 -2.06 -4.46 12.08
C ARG A 436 -2.69 -4.86 10.75
N MET A 437 -2.29 -5.98 10.17
CA MET A 437 -2.91 -6.49 8.93
C MET A 437 -4.38 -6.88 9.14
N GLN A 438 -4.77 -7.42 10.30
CA GLN A 438 -6.18 -7.70 10.63
C GLN A 438 -6.98 -6.42 10.87
N LEU A 439 -6.38 -5.40 11.50
CA LEU A 439 -6.99 -4.09 11.64
C LEU A 439 -7.42 -3.53 10.26
N TRP A 440 -6.50 -3.48 9.30
CA TRP A 440 -6.77 -2.93 7.97
C TRP A 440 -7.62 -3.83 7.07
N SER A 441 -7.42 -5.16 7.12
CA SER A 441 -8.11 -6.08 6.22
C SER A 441 -9.50 -6.51 6.67
N HIS A 442 -9.81 -6.36 7.96
CA HIS A 442 -11.06 -6.88 8.53
C HIS A 442 -11.79 -5.87 9.40
N LEU A 443 -11.14 -5.35 10.45
CA LEU A 443 -11.83 -4.54 11.46
C LEU A 443 -12.29 -3.18 10.90
N ILE A 444 -11.40 -2.42 10.27
CA ILE A 444 -11.74 -1.13 9.65
C ILE A 444 -12.84 -1.29 8.58
N PRO A 445 -12.73 -2.22 7.60
CA PRO A 445 -13.79 -2.45 6.62
C PRO A 445 -15.13 -2.83 7.27
N THR A 446 -15.12 -3.63 8.32
CA THR A 446 -16.34 -4.02 9.06
C THR A 446 -17.00 -2.78 9.67
N ILE A 447 -16.23 -1.90 10.30
CA ILE A 447 -16.73 -0.65 10.90
C ILE A 447 -17.30 0.29 9.82
N VAL A 448 -16.63 0.41 8.67
CA VAL A 448 -17.09 1.24 7.54
C VAL A 448 -18.42 0.72 6.97
N GLN A 449 -18.65 -0.59 7.03
CA GLN A 449 -19.87 -1.20 6.52
C GLN A 449 -21.08 -1.00 7.42
N ILE A 450 -20.90 -0.66 8.70
CA ILE A 450 -22.01 -0.49 9.64
C ILE A 450 -23.03 0.51 9.08
N GLU A 451 -24.29 0.06 9.01
CA GLU A 451 -25.40 0.91 8.59
C GLU A 451 -25.84 1.75 9.79
N THR A 452 -25.88 3.07 9.60
CA THR A 452 -26.52 3.96 10.56
C THR A 452 -28.04 3.81 10.39
N PRO A 453 -28.80 3.51 11.44
CA PRO A 453 -30.26 3.46 11.34
C PRO A 453 -30.78 4.78 10.74
N GLN A 454 -31.53 4.69 9.64
CA GLN A 454 -32.21 5.85 9.08
C GLN A 454 -33.26 6.32 10.09
N ALA A 455 -33.21 7.57 10.50
CA ALA A 455 -34.26 8.21 11.29
C ALA A 455 -35.52 8.38 10.42
N HIS A 456 -36.28 7.30 10.25
CA HIS A 456 -37.60 7.32 9.63
C HIS A 456 -38.66 7.05 10.69
N GLY A 457 -39.10 8.13 11.35
CA GLY A 457 -40.14 8.11 12.38
C GLY A 457 -39.70 8.82 13.65
N THR A 458 -40.64 9.05 14.56
CA THR A 458 -40.37 9.54 15.93
C THR A 458 -39.31 8.64 16.56
N VAL A 459 -38.09 9.17 16.67
CA VAL A 459 -36.94 8.50 17.28
C VAL A 459 -37.33 8.06 18.69
N THR A 460 -37.38 6.76 18.94
CA THR A 460 -37.59 6.22 20.28
C THR A 460 -36.26 6.18 21.01
N ALA A 461 -36.27 6.19 22.35
CA ALA A 461 -35.03 6.00 23.12
C ALA A 461 -34.31 4.69 22.77
N HIS A 462 -35.03 3.66 22.31
CA HIS A 462 -34.42 2.43 21.84
C HIS A 462 -33.57 2.67 20.59
N ASP A 463 -34.08 3.43 19.63
CA ASP A 463 -33.40 3.73 18.37
C ASP A 463 -32.11 4.54 18.63
N GLU A 464 -32.11 5.46 19.60
CA GLU A 464 -30.92 6.21 20.00
C GLU A 464 -29.86 5.30 20.63
N TYR A 465 -30.23 4.49 21.63
CA TYR A 465 -29.27 3.59 22.27
C TYR A 465 -28.77 2.48 21.33
N GLN A 466 -29.56 2.09 20.34
CA GLN A 466 -29.15 1.18 19.27
C GLN A 466 -28.13 1.83 18.33
N ALA A 467 -28.41 3.05 17.86
CA ALA A 467 -27.61 3.78 16.89
C ALA A 467 -26.42 4.55 17.48
N GLY A 468 -26.37 4.73 18.79
CA GLY A 468 -25.41 5.62 19.44
C GLY A 468 -25.82 7.08 19.35
N PHE A 469 -25.31 7.89 20.28
CA PHE A 469 -25.60 9.31 20.38
C PHE A 469 -24.51 10.04 21.18
N GLY A 470 -24.58 11.37 21.17
CA GLY A 470 -23.68 12.22 21.96
C GLY A 470 -22.43 12.67 21.21
N ASP A 471 -21.49 13.25 21.94
CA ASP A 471 -20.25 13.85 21.42
C ASP A 471 -19.06 13.16 22.09
N MET A 472 -18.09 12.69 21.29
CA MET A 472 -16.90 12.03 21.80
C MET A 472 -16.03 12.90 22.72
N ASN A 473 -16.16 14.23 22.63
CA ASN A 473 -15.49 15.16 23.54
C ASN A 473 -16.30 15.43 24.83
N GLY A 474 -17.47 14.81 24.98
CA GLY A 474 -18.36 14.91 26.12
C GLY A 474 -19.05 13.58 26.40
N ASP A 475 -20.36 13.61 26.63
CA ASP A 475 -21.16 12.40 26.83
C ASP A 475 -21.38 11.71 25.49
N PHE A 476 -20.79 10.53 25.31
CA PHE A 476 -20.89 9.72 24.09
C PHE A 476 -21.32 8.29 24.40
N TRP A 477 -22.29 7.80 23.63
CA TRP A 477 -22.70 6.41 23.60
C TRP A 477 -22.44 5.83 22.21
N LEU A 478 -21.61 4.79 22.14
CA LEU A 478 -21.21 4.16 20.87
C LEU A 478 -22.39 3.53 20.12
N GLY A 479 -23.43 3.08 20.83
CA GLY A 479 -24.57 2.37 20.27
C GLY A 479 -24.45 0.86 20.43
N ASN A 480 -25.56 0.22 20.82
CA ASN A 480 -25.59 -1.20 21.14
C ASN A 480 -25.29 -2.07 19.91
N GLU A 481 -25.74 -1.65 18.73
CA GLU A 481 -25.48 -2.40 17.50
C GLU A 481 -23.98 -2.41 17.18
N TYR A 482 -23.30 -1.28 17.33
CA TYR A 482 -21.86 -1.18 17.13
C TYR A 482 -21.09 -2.06 18.11
N ILE A 483 -21.47 -2.06 19.40
CA ILE A 483 -20.83 -2.89 20.42
C ILE A 483 -21.07 -4.39 20.13
N TYR A 484 -22.27 -4.78 19.69
CA TYR A 484 -22.55 -6.15 19.24
C TYR A 484 -21.64 -6.54 18.05
N GLN A 485 -21.57 -5.70 17.01
CA GLN A 485 -20.77 -5.98 15.82
C GLN A 485 -19.27 -6.15 16.16
N LEU A 486 -18.76 -5.36 17.11
CA LEU A 486 -17.39 -5.49 17.61
C LEU A 486 -17.18 -6.78 18.42
N THR A 487 -18.15 -7.17 19.24
CA THR A 487 -17.98 -8.27 20.21
C THR A 487 -18.43 -9.65 19.74
N LYS A 488 -19.15 -9.76 18.61
CA LYS A 488 -19.80 -11.02 18.20
C LYS A 488 -18.87 -12.15 17.73
N PHE A 489 -17.64 -11.84 17.29
CA PHE A 489 -16.76 -12.82 16.66
C PHE A 489 -15.61 -13.33 17.53
N TYR A 490 -15.23 -12.57 18.56
CA TYR A 490 -14.07 -12.90 19.41
C TYR A 490 -14.39 -12.65 20.87
N SER A 491 -13.64 -13.28 21.77
CA SER A 491 -13.68 -12.94 23.19
C SER A 491 -13.03 -11.58 23.40
N HIS A 492 -13.76 -10.65 24.02
CA HIS A 492 -13.25 -9.31 24.32
C HIS A 492 -13.12 -9.12 25.83
N GLN A 493 -12.23 -8.22 26.22
CA GLN A 493 -12.15 -7.71 27.59
C GLN A 493 -12.71 -6.29 27.62
N LEU A 494 -13.48 -5.96 28.64
CA LEU A 494 -13.95 -4.60 28.89
C LEU A 494 -13.14 -3.98 30.02
N ARG A 495 -12.56 -2.81 29.76
CA ARG A 495 -11.96 -1.96 30.79
C ARG A 495 -12.73 -0.65 30.90
N ILE A 496 -13.22 -0.35 32.10
CA ILE A 496 -13.91 0.90 32.42
C ILE A 496 -12.99 1.74 33.29
N TYR A 497 -12.73 2.98 32.86
CA TYR A 497 -12.02 3.97 33.66
C TYR A 497 -13.01 4.99 34.23
N MET A 498 -12.85 5.32 35.50
CA MET A 498 -13.70 6.28 36.19
C MET A 498 -12.84 7.28 36.96
N GLU A 499 -13.24 8.54 36.98
CA GLU A 499 -12.61 9.60 37.74
C GLU A 499 -13.68 10.35 38.55
N THR A 500 -13.44 10.54 39.85
CA THR A 500 -14.34 11.32 40.71
C THR A 500 -14.09 12.82 40.53
N PHE A 501 -15.02 13.67 41.01
CA PHE A 501 -14.81 15.13 41.05
C PHE A 501 -13.56 15.57 41.85
N GLU A 502 -13.06 14.71 42.72
CA GLU A 502 -11.83 14.90 43.51
C GLU A 502 -10.58 14.38 42.78
N ARG A 503 -10.69 14.04 41.49
CA ARG A 503 -9.63 13.48 40.63
C ARG A 503 -9.08 12.12 41.08
N LYS A 504 -9.85 11.36 41.86
CA LYS A 504 -9.49 9.98 42.18
C LYS A 504 -9.86 9.09 41.00
N LYS A 505 -8.87 8.40 40.44
CA LYS A 505 -9.05 7.45 39.32
C LYS A 505 -9.19 6.03 39.86
N VAL A 506 -10.17 5.30 39.35
CA VAL A 506 -10.40 3.87 39.62
C VAL A 506 -10.76 3.18 38.30
N TYR A 507 -10.63 1.85 38.26
CA TYR A 507 -10.99 1.05 37.10
C TYR A 507 -11.71 -0.24 37.47
N ALA A 508 -12.54 -0.71 36.54
CA ALA A 508 -13.15 -2.03 36.53
C ALA A 508 -12.71 -2.76 35.25
N MET A 509 -12.43 -4.05 35.37
CA MET A 509 -12.00 -4.90 34.26
C MET A 509 -12.83 -6.19 34.23
N TYR A 510 -13.34 -6.56 33.07
CA TYR A 510 -14.07 -7.80 32.81
C TYR A 510 -13.34 -8.59 31.73
N ASN A 511 -12.90 -9.80 32.06
CA ASN A 511 -12.13 -10.67 31.17
C ASN A 511 -12.96 -11.33 30.08
N GLU A 512 -14.28 -11.36 30.25
CA GLU A 512 -15.22 -11.77 29.22
C GLU A 512 -16.25 -10.66 29.02
N PHE A 513 -16.30 -10.08 27.83
CA PHE A 513 -17.27 -9.05 27.48
C PHE A 513 -17.90 -9.32 26.12
N GLY A 514 -19.21 -9.18 26.04
CA GLY A 514 -19.94 -9.16 24.79
C GLY A 514 -21.35 -8.61 24.94
N VAL A 515 -21.89 -8.13 23.83
CA VAL A 515 -23.29 -7.70 23.71
C VAL A 515 -23.94 -8.59 22.67
N SER A 516 -25.19 -9.04 22.90
CA SER A 516 -25.92 -9.86 21.93
C SER A 516 -26.58 -9.02 20.82
N SER A 517 -27.16 -9.66 19.80
CA SER A 517 -27.83 -8.94 18.70
C SER A 517 -29.11 -8.22 19.15
N GLU A 518 -29.70 -7.41 18.27
CA GLU A 518 -31.00 -6.77 18.48
C GLU A 518 -32.10 -7.79 18.88
N ALA A 519 -32.11 -8.97 18.25
CA ALA A 519 -33.02 -10.06 18.61
C ALA A 519 -32.79 -10.60 20.04
N GLY A 520 -31.53 -10.55 20.51
CA GLY A 520 -31.14 -10.81 21.89
C GLY A 520 -31.34 -9.60 22.82
N LYS A 521 -31.96 -8.53 22.32
CA LYS A 521 -32.19 -7.25 23.01
C LYS A 521 -30.91 -6.64 23.57
N TYR A 522 -29.78 -6.85 22.89
CA TYR A 522 -28.48 -6.36 23.33
C TYR A 522 -28.12 -6.78 24.76
N ALA A 523 -28.56 -7.98 25.17
CA ALA A 523 -28.18 -8.55 26.46
C ALA A 523 -26.66 -8.57 26.63
N LEU A 524 -26.21 -8.05 27.77
CA LEU A 524 -24.81 -7.97 28.16
C LEU A 524 -24.31 -9.32 28.69
N LYS A 525 -23.08 -9.66 28.38
CA LYS A 525 -22.30 -10.74 28.99
C LYS A 525 -21.00 -10.15 29.53
N ALA A 526 -20.75 -10.24 30.84
CA ALA A 526 -19.64 -9.54 31.50
C ALA A 526 -19.01 -10.35 32.65
N GLY A 527 -18.06 -11.25 32.36
CA GLY A 527 -17.45 -12.17 33.33
C GLY A 527 -16.02 -11.82 33.76
N GLY A 528 -15.56 -12.47 34.84
CA GLY A 528 -14.16 -12.44 35.27
C GLY A 528 -13.68 -11.08 35.79
N TYR A 529 -14.45 -10.49 36.72
CA TYR A 529 -14.20 -9.17 37.28
C TYR A 529 -12.84 -9.04 38.00
N SER A 530 -12.17 -7.89 37.82
CA SER A 530 -11.05 -7.41 38.61
C SER A 530 -10.97 -5.88 38.58
N GLY A 531 -10.29 -5.26 39.56
CA GLY A 531 -10.15 -3.80 39.62
C GLY A 531 -10.22 -3.26 41.04
N ASP A 532 -10.09 -1.94 41.17
CA ASP A 532 -10.19 -1.21 42.44
C ASP A 532 -11.52 -0.44 42.59
N ALA A 533 -12.39 -0.54 41.59
CA ALA A 533 -13.80 -0.13 41.67
C ALA A 533 -14.67 -1.24 42.30
N ASP A 534 -15.96 -0.94 42.52
CA ASP A 534 -16.96 -1.94 42.85
C ASP A 534 -17.44 -2.66 41.58
N ASP A 535 -17.69 -3.98 41.67
CA ASP A 535 -18.33 -4.72 40.58
C ASP A 535 -19.83 -4.39 40.49
N LYS A 536 -20.19 -3.49 39.58
CA LYS A 536 -21.60 -3.13 39.33
C LYS A 536 -22.25 -3.93 38.20
N LEU A 537 -21.47 -4.73 37.45
CA LEU A 537 -22.00 -5.56 36.36
C LEU A 537 -22.22 -7.02 36.75
N ALA A 538 -21.89 -7.41 37.99
CA ALA A 538 -22.11 -8.75 38.53
C ALA A 538 -23.54 -9.29 38.34
N TYR A 539 -24.56 -8.41 38.34
CA TYR A 539 -25.97 -8.78 38.17
C TYR A 539 -26.38 -9.10 36.72
N HIS A 540 -25.48 -8.87 35.76
CA HIS A 540 -25.70 -9.13 34.33
C HIS A 540 -25.05 -10.43 33.85
N ASN A 541 -24.50 -11.24 34.76
CA ASN A 541 -23.93 -12.57 34.48
C ASN A 541 -24.93 -13.71 34.58
#